data_AF-R6A3U0-F1
#
_entry.id   AF-R6A3U0-F1
#
_cell.length_a   1.000
_cell.length_b   1.000
_cell.length_c   1.000
_cell.angle_alpha   90.00
_cell.angle_beta   90.00
_cell.angle_gamma   90.00
#
_symmetry.space_group_name_H-M   'P 1'
#
loop_
_entity.id
_entity.type
_entity.pdbx_description
1 polymer ?
#
loop_
_entity_poly.entity_id
_entity_poly.type
_entity_poly.pdbx_seq_one_letter_code
_entity_poly.pdbx_strand_id
1 'polypeptide(L)' 'MCLPTARNSSFHFGSDLGAQMAATYHSIISTVKLHGSSVWSYLGKFFKKIFESRKVYPSLLPFCIGLE' A
#
# COMPACT_ATOMS: atom_id res chain seq x y z
N MET A 1 -44.24 12.77 3.32
CA MET A 1 -42.92 13.00 3.95
C MET A 1 -42.17 11.68 3.93
N CYS A 2 -41.30 11.47 2.94
CA CYS A 2 -40.53 10.22 2.80
C CYS A 2 -39.07 10.57 3.11
N LEU A 3 -38.53 10.04 4.22
CA LEU A 3 -37.10 10.16 4.51
C LEU A 3 -36.31 9.39 3.44
N PRO A 4 -35.32 9.98 2.76
CA PRO A 4 -34.31 9.17 2.10
C PRO A 4 -33.35 8.71 3.20
N THR A 5 -33.43 7.44 3.58
CA THR A 5 -32.32 6.80 4.25
C THR A 5 -31.19 6.76 3.22
N ALA A 6 -30.16 7.60 3.39
CA ALA A 6 -28.91 7.45 2.66
C ALA A 6 -28.29 6.10 3.06
N ARG A 7 -28.70 5.03 2.38
CA ARG A 7 -28.20 3.68 2.62
C ARG A 7 -27.27 3.30 1.49
N ASN A 8 -26.04 3.03 1.90
CA ASN A 8 -25.00 2.34 1.17
C ASN A 8 -24.23 3.17 0.13
N SER A 9 -23.42 4.10 0.62
CA SER A 9 -22.13 4.35 -0.02
C SER A 9 -21.25 3.12 0.21
N SER A 10 -21.49 2.03 -0.54
CA SER A 10 -20.46 1.02 -0.69
C SER A 10 -19.26 1.75 -1.26
N PHE A 11 -18.22 1.91 -0.43
CA PHE A 11 -16.95 2.45 -0.88
C PHE A 11 -16.45 1.48 -1.96
N HIS A 12 -16.76 1.77 -3.22
CA HIS A 12 -16.39 0.92 -4.34
C HIS A 12 -14.87 0.93 -4.40
N PHE A 13 -14.25 -0.05 -3.75
CA PHE A 13 -12.83 -0.36 -3.96
C PHE A 13 -12.57 -0.90 -5.38
N GLY A 14 -13.64 -1.07 -6.17
CA GLY A 14 -13.61 -1.29 -7.61
C GLY A 14 -13.50 0.00 -8.44
N SER A 15 -13.04 1.12 -7.86
CA SER A 15 -12.45 2.17 -8.70
C SER A 15 -11.10 1.68 -9.21
N ASP A 16 -10.74 2.07 -10.43
CA ASP A 16 -9.44 1.75 -11.05
C ASP A 16 -8.27 2.07 -10.10
N LEU A 17 -8.40 3.12 -9.28
CA LEU A 17 -7.44 3.48 -8.24
C LEU A 17 -7.29 2.43 -7.14
N GLY A 18 -8.39 1.86 -6.62
CA GLY A 18 -8.36 0.80 -5.62
C GLY A 18 -7.67 -0.47 -6.13
N ALA A 19 -7.99 -0.86 -7.36
CA ALA A 19 -7.35 -1.98 -8.04
C ALA A 19 -5.85 -1.74 -8.27
N GLN A 20 -5.46 -0.55 -8.74
CA GLN A 20 -4.05 -0.18 -8.91
C GLN A 20 -3.27 -0.16 -7.59
N MET A 21 -3.88 0.32 -6.51
CA MET A 21 -3.26 0.28 -5.18
C MET A 21 -3.05 -1.17 -4.72
N ALA A 22 -4.06 -2.03 -4.85
CA ALA A 22 -3.94 -3.45 -4.51
C ALA A 22 -2.84 -4.16 -5.31
N ALA A 23 -2.77 -3.92 -6.62
CA ALA A 23 -1.72 -4.47 -7.49
C ALA A 23 -0.31 -3.99 -7.08
N THR A 24 -0.19 -2.72 -6.69
CA THR A 24 1.09 -2.14 -6.22
C THR A 24 1.57 -2.81 -4.95
N TYR A 25 0.71 -2.93 -3.92
CA TYR A 25 1.08 -3.61 -2.68
C TYR A 25 1.37 -5.10 -2.91
N HIS A 26 0.59 -5.77 -3.77
CA HIS A 26 0.82 -7.16 -4.10
C HIS A 26 2.18 -7.39 -4.76
N SER A 27 2.61 -6.48 -5.65
CA SER A 27 3.94 -6.50 -6.28
C SER A 27 5.08 -6.31 -5.27
N ILE A 28 4.93 -5.36 -4.34
CA ILE A 28 5.91 -5.11 -3.27
C ILE A 28 6.07 -6.37 -2.40
N ILE A 29 4.95 -6.96 -1.94
CA ILE A 29 4.98 -8.16 -1.09
C ILE A 29 5.62 -9.34 -1.84
N SER A 30 5.24 -9.54 -3.11
CA SER A 30 5.80 -10.61 -3.95
C SER A 30 7.30 -10.46 -4.13
N THR A 31 7.78 -9.24 -4.34
CA THR A 31 9.21 -8.92 -4.47
C THR A 31 9.98 -9.21 -3.18
N VAL A 32 9.43 -8.80 -2.03
CA VAL A 32 10.06 -9.05 -0.72
C VAL A 32 10.13 -10.55 -0.43
N LYS A 33 9.09 -11.31 -0.78
CA LYS A 33 9.07 -12.77 -0.63
C LYS A 33 10.04 -13.46 -1.59
N LEU A 34 10.15 -12.99 -2.83
CA LEU A 34 11.12 -13.48 -3.83
C LEU A 34 12.56 -13.34 -3.34
N HIS A 35 12.83 -12.28 -2.58
CA HIS A 35 14.15 -12.01 -1.99
C HIS A 35 14.43 -12.82 -0.71
N GLY A 36 13.48 -13.63 -0.25
CA GLY A 36 13.62 -14.38 1.01
C GLY A 36 13.60 -13.51 2.27
N SER A 37 13.27 -12.22 2.16
CA SER A 37 13.27 -11.30 3.29
C SER A 37 11.94 -11.32 4.06
N SER A 38 11.99 -10.94 5.34
CA SER A 38 10.78 -10.82 6.17
C SER A 38 9.90 -9.66 5.71
N VAL A 39 8.71 -10.00 5.20
CA VAL A 39 7.69 -9.02 4.76
C VAL A 39 7.33 -8.04 5.87
N TRP A 40 7.19 -8.53 7.11
CA TRP A 40 6.83 -7.67 8.25
C TRP A 40 7.93 -6.68 8.61
N SER A 41 9.19 -7.13 8.60
CA SER A 41 10.35 -6.25 8.86
C SER A 41 10.48 -5.16 7.79
N TYR A 42 10.29 -5.55 6.51
CA TYR A 42 10.25 -4.60 5.40
C TYR A 42 9.13 -3.57 5.56
N LEU A 43 7.91 -4.03 5.86
CA LEU A 43 6.74 -3.16 5.97
C LEU A 43 6.88 -2.15 7.11
N GLY A 44 7.49 -2.55 8.24
CA GLY A 44 7.83 -1.65 9.34
C GLY A 44 8.79 -0.53 8.92
N LYS A 45 9.87 -0.86 8.19
CA LYS A 45 10.81 0.13 7.66
C LYS A 45 10.16 1.04 6.61
N PHE A 46 9.33 0.48 5.74
CA PHE A 46 8.60 1.18 4.69
C PHE A 46 7.66 2.24 5.29
N PHE A 47 6.81 1.87 6.25
CA PHE A 47 5.91 2.82 6.89
C PHE A 47 6.64 3.85 7.73
N LYS A 48 7.69 3.45 8.47
CA LYS A 48 8.55 4.39 9.18
C LYS A 48 9.10 5.45 8.23
N LYS A 49 9.60 5.05 7.06
CA LYS A 49 10.13 5.96 6.04
C LYS A 49 9.04 6.84 5.40
N ILE A 50 7.79 6.37 5.28
CA ILE A 50 6.64 7.20 4.87
C ILE A 50 6.31 8.27 5.90
N PHE A 51 6.31 7.90 7.19
CA PHE A 51 6.00 8.84 8.27
C PHE A 51 7.12 9.86 8.51
N GLU A 52 8.38 9.45 8.31
CA GLU A 52 9.56 10.32 8.45
C GLU A 52 9.81 11.17 7.20
N SER A 53 9.63 10.62 6.00
CA SER A 53 9.84 11.34 4.74
C SER A 53 8.57 12.07 4.33
N ARG A 54 8.58 13.40 4.39
CA ARG A 54 7.51 14.27 3.85
C ARG A 54 7.44 14.25 2.30
N LYS A 55 7.16 13.08 1.71
CA LYS A 55 6.90 12.79 0.28
C LYS A 55 8.12 12.72 -0.66
N VAL A 56 8.83 11.59 -0.71
CA VAL A 56 9.59 11.19 -1.91
C VAL A 56 9.42 9.68 -2.14
N TYR A 57 8.38 9.31 -2.90
CA TYR A 57 8.05 7.91 -3.23
C TYR A 57 9.18 7.07 -3.84
N PRO A 58 10.08 7.62 -4.69
CA PRO A 58 11.23 6.88 -5.20
C PRO A 58 12.13 6.29 -4.09
N SER A 59 12.24 6.98 -2.95
CA SER A 59 13.04 6.50 -1.81
C SER A 59 12.41 5.34 -1.03
N LEU A 60 11.16 4.99 -1.39
CA LEU A 60 10.37 3.93 -0.79
C LEU A 60 10.35 2.64 -1.63
N LEU A 61 11.11 2.60 -2.73
CA LEU A 61 11.24 1.37 -3.49
C LEU A 61 11.92 0.29 -2.64
N PRO A 62 11.57 -0.99 -2.84
CA PRO A 62 12.14 -2.07 -2.03
C PRO A 62 13.67 -2.07 -2.02
N PHE A 63 14.27 -1.82 -3.18
CA PHE A 63 15.70 -1.65 -3.38
C PHE A 63 16.32 -0.52 -2.54
N CYS A 64 15.57 0.53 -2.21
CA CYS A 64 16.03 1.70 -1.45
C CYS A 64 15.80 1.61 0.07
N ILE A 65 15.04 0.61 0.54
CA ILE A 65 14.73 0.40 1.98
C ILE A 65 15.59 -0.73 2.59
N GLY A 66 16.43 -1.38 1.78
CA GLY A 66 17.30 -2.47 2.22
C GLY A 66 16.61 -3.82 2.13
N LEU A 67 16.06 -4.11 0.95
CA LEU A 67 15.95 -5.49 0.48
C LEU A 67 17.40 -5.97 0.24
N GLU A 68 17.95 -6.73 1.18
CA GLU A 68 19.29 -7.37 1.09
C GLU A 68 19.20 -8.76 0.51
#